data_AF-A0A3Q3ASS4-F1
#
_entry.id   AF-A0A3Q3ASS4-F1
#
_cell.length_a   1.000
_cell.length_b   1.000
_cell.length_c   1.000
_cell.angle_alpha   90.00
_cell.angle_beta   90.00
_cell.angle_gamma   90.00
#
_symmetry.space_group_name_H-M   'P 1'
#
loop_
_entity.id
_entity.type
_entity.pdbx_description
1 polymer ?
#
loop_
_entity_poly.entity_id
_entity_poly.type
_entity_poly.pdbx_seq_one_letter_code
_entity_poly.pdbx_strand_id
1 'polypeptide(L)'
;MVLCEDGECSVCLLPYSRMDRIPRVLHCRHTFCEPCLETISRVRSGLLTVPCPLCRRVTGIGLGLSLQEALWVNDKLWEQIPEEADAEEEDGRKQKAEDERMEAKQRPSFQAE
;
A
#
# COMPACT_ATOMS: atom_id res chain seq x y z
N MET A 1 -25.72 9.20 9.56
CA MET A 1 -25.44 7.92 8.87
C MET A 1 -23.97 7.95 8.51
N VAL A 2 -23.17 6.99 8.96
CA VAL A 2 -21.76 6.93 8.56
C VAL A 2 -21.76 6.39 7.14
N LEU A 3 -21.53 7.28 6.17
CA LEU A 3 -21.21 6.91 4.80
C LEU A 3 -19.75 6.43 4.84
N CYS A 4 -19.51 5.19 5.28
CA CYS A 4 -18.26 4.54 4.88
C CYS A 4 -18.42 4.34 3.38
N GLU A 5 -17.75 5.17 2.59
CA GLU A 5 -17.76 5.06 1.13
C GLU A 5 -17.43 3.61 0.75
N ASP A 6 -18.23 3.05 -0.17
CA ASP A 6 -18.22 1.63 -0.55
C ASP A 6 -16.87 1.13 -1.10
N GLY A 7 -15.84 1.99 -1.13
CA GLY A 7 -14.48 1.75 -1.61
C GLY A 7 -13.37 1.87 -0.56
N GLU A 8 -13.68 2.04 0.73
CA GLU A 8 -12.67 2.26 1.78
C GLU A 8 -12.67 1.21 2.90
N CYS A 9 -11.51 1.01 3.52
CA CYS A 9 -11.36 0.11 4.65
C CYS A 9 -11.73 0.79 5.97
N SER A 10 -12.69 0.26 6.72
CA SER A 10 -13.12 0.81 8.01
C SER A 10 -12.09 0.75 9.15
N VAL A 11 -10.94 0.07 8.96
CA VAL A 11 -9.86 -0.03 9.96
C VAL A 11 -8.80 1.04 9.75
N CYS A 12 -8.30 1.16 8.52
CA CYS A 12 -7.25 2.12 8.18
C CYS A 12 -7.78 3.41 7.53
N LEU A 13 -9.06 3.44 7.15
CA LEU A 13 -9.73 4.55 6.46
C LEU A 13 -8.99 4.95 5.17
N LEU A 14 -8.47 3.95 4.46
CA LEU A 14 -7.79 4.11 3.18
C LEU A 14 -8.58 3.39 2.07
N PRO A 15 -8.51 3.90 0.83
CA PRO A 15 -9.15 3.28 -0.32
C PRO A 15 -8.53 1.90 -0.62
N TYR A 16 -9.35 0.99 -1.14
CA TYR A 16 -8.87 -0.32 -1.61
C TYR A 16 -8.07 -0.18 -2.90
N SER A 17 -7.09 -1.07 -3.09
CA SER A 17 -6.22 -1.12 -4.26
C SER A 17 -6.07 -2.57 -4.72
N ARG A 18 -5.89 -2.78 -6.03
CA ARG A 18 -5.69 -4.11 -6.62
C ARG A 18 -4.30 -4.69 -6.34
N MET A 19 -3.34 -3.86 -5.90
CA MET A 19 -1.96 -4.30 -5.61
C MET A 19 -1.71 -4.47 -4.11
N ASP A 20 -1.85 -3.39 -3.32
CA ASP A 20 -1.39 -3.39 -1.92
C ASP A 20 -2.52 -3.51 -0.88
N ARG A 21 -3.76 -3.21 -1.28
CA ARG A 21 -4.91 -3.08 -0.35
C ARG A 21 -6.11 -3.85 -0.86
N ILE A 22 -5.92 -5.15 -1.07
CA ILE A 22 -6.95 -6.02 -1.61
C ILE A 22 -8.10 -6.17 -0.60
N PRO A 23 -9.36 -5.92 -1.00
CA PRO A 23 -10.52 -6.07 -0.12
C PRO A 23 -10.88 -7.54 0.09
N ARG A 24 -10.58 -8.08 1.27
CA ARG A 24 -10.85 -9.48 1.66
C ARG A 24 -12.11 -9.60 2.52
N VAL A 25 -12.94 -10.59 2.22
CA VAL A 25 -14.22 -10.89 2.89
C VAL A 25 -14.01 -11.97 3.93
N LEU A 26 -14.34 -11.67 5.18
CA LEU A 26 -14.39 -12.66 6.26
C LEU A 26 -15.66 -13.51 6.19
N HIS A 27 -15.69 -14.65 6.91
CA HIS A 27 -16.89 -15.53 6.96
C HIS A 27 -18.16 -14.83 7.48
N CYS A 28 -18.01 -13.70 8.17
CA CYS A 28 -19.11 -12.85 8.62
C CYS A 28 -19.63 -11.87 7.56
N ARG A 29 -19.16 -11.95 6.31
CA ARG A 29 -19.51 -11.06 5.18
C ARG A 29 -19.05 -9.61 5.32
N HIS A 30 -18.17 -9.30 6.28
CA HIS A 30 -17.50 -8.01 6.35
C HIS A 30 -16.21 -8.02 5.54
N THR A 31 -15.91 -6.88 4.91
CA THR A 31 -14.73 -6.68 4.06
C THR A 31 -13.74 -5.73 4.71
N PHE A 32 -12.45 -6.06 4.64
CA PHE A 32 -11.36 -5.21 5.12
C PHE A 32 -10.13 -5.37 4.23
N CYS A 33 -9.19 -4.44 4.37
CA CYS A 33 -7.95 -4.47 3.61
C CYS A 33 -7.05 -5.63 4.08
N GLU A 34 -6.39 -6.31 3.15
CA GLU A 34 -5.45 -7.40 3.47
C GLU A 34 -4.41 -7.05 4.56
N PRO A 35 -3.67 -5.92 4.49
CA PRO A 35 -2.70 -5.58 5.54
C PRO A 35 -3.35 -5.30 6.90
N CYS A 36 -4.61 -4.83 6.90
CA CYS A 36 -5.39 -4.65 8.12
C CYS A 36 -5.70 -6.01 8.77
N LEU A 37 -6.08 -6.99 7.97
CA LEU A 37 -6.38 -8.34 8.44
C LEU A 37 -5.13 -9.05 8.93
N GLU A 38 -3.99 -8.89 8.24
CA GLU A 38 -2.69 -9.43 8.70
C GLU A 38 -2.31 -8.86 10.07
N THR A 39 -2.44 -7.55 10.26
CA THR A 39 -2.13 -6.89 11.53
C THR A 39 -2.99 -7.41 12.69
N ILE A 40 -4.26 -7.71 12.42
CA ILE A 40 -5.24 -8.17 13.42
C ILE A 40 -5.19 -9.70 13.60
N SER A 41 -4.60 -10.42 12.64
CA SER A 41 -4.47 -11.86 12.67
C SER A 41 -3.65 -12.33 13.87
N ARG A 42 -4.03 -13.49 14.40
CA ARG A 42 -3.40 -14.10 15.58
C ARG A 42 -3.17 -15.56 15.33
N VAL A 43 -1.97 -16.04 15.61
CA VAL A 43 -1.67 -17.47 15.58
C VAL A 43 -2.11 -18.08 16.92
N ARG A 44 -2.98 -19.09 16.86
CA ARG A 44 -3.40 -19.89 18.01
C ARG A 44 -3.30 -21.37 17.68
N SER A 45 -2.51 -22.11 18.46
CA SER A 45 -2.33 -23.56 18.29
C SER A 45 -1.91 -23.97 16.86
N GLY A 46 -1.09 -23.14 16.20
CA GLY A 46 -0.65 -23.35 14.82
C GLY A 46 -1.63 -22.85 13.74
N LEU A 47 -2.85 -22.48 14.10
CA LEU A 47 -3.85 -21.95 13.18
C LEU A 47 -3.85 -20.41 13.20
N LEU A 48 -3.94 -19.81 12.02
CA LEU A 48 -4.11 -18.36 11.90
C LEU A 48 -5.59 -18.02 12.10
N THR A 49 -5.87 -17.06 12.98
CA THR A 49 -7.23 -16.67 13.35
C THR A 49 -7.39 -15.17 13.20
N VAL A 50 -8.47 -14.73 12.56
CA VAL A 50 -8.73 -13.31 12.30
C VAL A 50 -10.07 -12.91 12.91
N PRO A 51 -10.08 -12.13 14.00
CA PRO A 51 -11.32 -11.58 14.55
C PRO A 51 -11.83 -10.41 13.69
N CYS A 52 -13.13 -10.40 13.40
CA CYS A 52 -13.77 -9.28 12.73
C CYS A 52 -13.90 -8.06 13.67
N PRO A 53 -13.42 -6.87 13.28
CA PRO A 53 -13.57 -5.62 14.05
C PRO A 53 -15.02 -5.22 14.31
N LEU A 54 -15.94 -5.51 13.38
CA LEU A 54 -17.33 -5.05 13.45
C LEU A 54 -18.23 -5.96 14.29
N CYS A 55 -18.11 -7.28 14.11
CA CYS A 55 -19.02 -8.25 14.75
C CYS A 55 -18.34 -9.24 15.70
N ARG A 56 -17.02 -9.13 15.92
CA ARG A 56 -16.21 -10.01 16.78
C ARG A 56 -16.21 -11.50 16.37
N ARG A 57 -16.79 -11.86 15.22
CA ARG A 57 -16.74 -13.22 14.67
C ARG A 57 -15.30 -13.55 14.27
N VAL A 58 -14.80 -14.69 14.72
CA VAL A 58 -13.45 -15.17 14.38
C VAL A 58 -13.51 -16.03 13.13
N THR A 59 -12.67 -15.70 12.14
CA THR A 59 -12.45 -16.53 10.96
C THR A 59 -11.17 -17.32 11.17
N GLY A 60 -11.27 -18.65 11.15
CA GLY A 60 -10.12 -19.54 11.23
C GLY A 60 -9.59 -19.83 9.83
N ILE A 61 -8.28 -19.71 9.67
CA ILE A 61 -7.53 -20.00 8.45
C ILE A 61 -6.83 -21.35 8.68
N GLY A 62 -6.90 -22.25 7.70
CA GLY A 62 -6.29 -23.58 7.78
C GLY A 62 -4.78 -23.54 8.02
N LEU A 63 -4.21 -24.63 8.55
CA LEU A 63 -2.78 -24.76 8.78
C LEU A 63 -2.02 -24.56 7.46
N GLY A 64 -1.10 -23.59 7.44
CA GLY A 64 -0.21 -23.33 6.30
C GLY A 64 -0.82 -22.53 5.14
N LEU A 65 -2.05 -22.02 5.28
CA LEU A 65 -2.64 -21.11 4.29
C LEU A 65 -2.43 -19.65 4.68
N SER A 66 -2.14 -18.80 3.71
CA SER A 66 -2.11 -17.35 3.91
C SER A 66 -3.54 -16.78 3.93
N LEU A 67 -3.68 -15.53 4.39
CA LEU A 67 -4.98 -14.82 4.28
C LEU A 67 -5.45 -14.71 2.83
N GLN A 68 -4.51 -14.68 1.89
CA GLN A 68 -4.82 -14.57 0.47
C GLN A 68 -5.47 -15.83 -0.09
N GLU A 69 -5.09 -16.99 0.43
CA GLU A 69 -5.58 -18.29 -0.04
C GLU A 69 -6.91 -18.66 0.61
N ALA A 70 -7.14 -18.22 1.84
CA ALA A 70 -8.30 -18.63 2.61
C ALA A 70 -9.47 -17.64 2.56
N LEU A 71 -9.23 -16.35 2.26
CA LEU A 71 -10.28 -15.32 2.24
C LEU A 71 -10.63 -14.88 0.82
N TRP A 72 -11.93 -14.76 0.58
CA TRP A 72 -12.46 -14.38 -0.72
C TRP A 72 -12.28 -12.89 -0.94
N VAL A 73 -12.01 -12.48 -2.18
CA VAL A 73 -12.01 -11.06 -2.55
C VAL A 73 -13.46 -10.60 -2.75
N ASN A 74 -13.79 -9.39 -2.32
CA ASN A 74 -15.11 -8.85 -2.61
C ASN A 74 -15.16 -8.39 -4.08
N ASP A 75 -15.80 -9.20 -4.91
CA ASP A 75 -15.93 -9.00 -6.37
C ASP A 75 -16.50 -7.61 -6.72
N LYS A 76 -17.58 -7.19 -6.06
CA LYS A 76 -18.20 -5.88 -6.29
C LYS A 76 -17.27 -4.70 -6.01
N LEU A 77 -16.42 -4.88 -5.00
CA LEU A 77 -15.45 -3.88 -4.57
C LEU A 77 -14.27 -3.87 -5.55
N TRP A 78 -13.83 -5.05 -5.99
CA TRP A 78 -12.77 -5.21 -6.98
C TRP A 78 -13.08 -4.53 -8.32
N GLU A 79 -14.32 -4.65 -8.78
CA GLU A 79 -14.81 -3.97 -10.00
C GLU A 79 -14.82 -2.44 -9.86
N GLN A 80 -15.00 -1.93 -8.64
CA GLN A 80 -15.06 -0.49 -8.36
C GLN A 80 -13.70 0.15 -8.09
N ILE A 81 -12.65 -0.64 -7.86
CA ILE A 81 -11.30 -0.09 -7.66
C ILE A 81 -10.86 0.57 -8.98
N PRO A 82 -10.58 1.89 -8.99
CA PRO A 82 -10.02 2.56 -10.15
C PRO A 82 -8.74 1.85 -10.57
N GLU A 83 -8.57 1.64 -11.87
CA GLU A 83 -7.34 1.03 -12.41
C GLU A 83 -6.11 1.94 -12.22
N GLU A 84 -6.35 3.18 -11.79
CA GLU A 84 -5.42 4.31 -11.68
C GLU A 84 -4.85 4.38 -10.26
N ALA A 85 -4.03 3.40 -9.89
CA ALA A 85 -3.02 3.59 -8.86
C ALA A 85 -1.63 3.56 -9.53
N ASP A 86 -1.46 4.40 -10.54
CA ASP A 86 -0.12 4.87 -10.90
C ASP A 86 0.40 5.64 -9.69
N ALA A 87 1.29 4.98 -8.96
CA ALA A 87 2.13 5.66 -7.99
C ALA A 87 2.86 6.79 -8.73
N GLU A 88 2.44 8.03 -8.51
CA GLU A 88 3.26 9.17 -8.88
C GLU A 88 4.58 9.03 -8.13
N GLU A 89 5.65 8.82 -8.91
CA GLU A 89 7.02 8.76 -8.43
C GLU A 89 7.37 10.05 -7.70
N GLU A 90 7.68 9.97 -6.41
CA GLU A 90 8.52 10.99 -5.75
C GLU A 90 9.99 10.78 -6.19
N ASP A 91 10.27 10.99 -7.48
CA ASP A 91 11.62 11.34 -7.98
C ASP A 91 11.79 12.85 -7.90
N GLY A 92 12.60 13.32 -6.94
CA GLY A 92 12.68 14.76 -6.72
C GLY A 92 13.77 15.28 -5.80
N ARG A 93 14.92 14.60 -5.64
CA ARG A 93 16.09 15.27 -5.02
C ARG A 93 17.42 14.92 -5.66
N LYS A 94 17.64 15.48 -6.85
CA LYS A 94 18.98 15.74 -7.40
C LYS A 94 19.06 17.20 -7.86
N GLN A 95 19.55 18.08 -6.99
CA GLN A 95 20.06 19.40 -7.41
C GLN A 95 21.59 19.32 -7.41
N LYS A 96 22.14 18.97 -8.57
CA LYS A 96 23.51 19.34 -8.95
C LYS A 96 23.48 20.83 -9.27
N ALA A 97 24.29 21.62 -8.55
CA ALA A 97 24.60 22.99 -8.90
C ALA A 97 25.94 23.00 -9.65
N GLU A 98 25.88 23.08 -10.97
CA GLU A 98 26.95 23.43 -11.93
C GLU A 98 26.16 24.06 -13.11
N ASP A 99 26.46 25.16 -13.76
CA ASP A 99 27.57 26.11 -13.84
C ASP A 99 27.04 27.28 -14.71
N GLU A 100 27.73 28.42 -14.77
CA GLU A 100 27.75 29.46 -15.83
C GLU A 100 27.76 30.86 -15.21
N ARG A 101 28.57 31.86 -15.60
CA ARG A 101 29.55 32.09 -16.68
C ARG A 101 30.07 33.52 -16.36
N MET A 102 31.33 33.91 -16.54
CA MET A 102 31.83 34.61 -17.73
C MET A 102 33.25 35.15 -17.45
N GLU A 103 34.23 34.52 -18.06
CA GLU A 103 35.32 35.11 -18.87
C GLU A 103 35.70 36.58 -18.65
N ALA A 104 36.94 36.83 -18.20
CA ALA A 104 37.73 37.98 -18.67
C ALA A 104 39.24 37.83 -18.38
N LYS A 105 39.99 37.76 -19.49
CA LYS A 105 41.30 38.39 -19.73
C LYS A 105 42.60 37.65 -19.34
N GLN A 106 43.27 37.24 -20.44
CA GLN A 106 44.67 37.54 -20.78
C GLN A 106 45.76 36.54 -20.33
N ARG A 107 46.06 35.60 -21.23
CA ARG A 107 47.43 35.05 -21.47
C ARG A 107 48.29 36.15 -22.15
N PRO A 108 49.61 35.98 -22.39
CA PRO A 108 50.56 34.90 -22.03
C PRO A 108 51.78 35.53 -21.25
N SER A 109 52.93 34.92 -20.92
CA SER A 109 53.85 34.10 -21.71
C SER A 109 55.15 33.86 -20.91
N PHE A 110 55.91 32.84 -21.32
CA PHE A 110 57.39 32.75 -21.34
C PHE A 110 58.20 32.65 -20.02
N GLN A 111 58.53 31.39 -19.65
CA GLN A 111 59.85 30.72 -19.77
C GLN A 111 61.14 31.38 -19.22
N ALA A 112 61.99 30.49 -18.63
CA ALA A 112 63.41 30.62 -18.19
C ALA A 112 63.63 31.45 -16.91
N GLU A 113 64.49 31.11 -15.96
CA GLU A 113 65.80 30.42 -15.97
C GLU A 113 65.96 29.38 -14.85
#